data_AF-A0AA38CF99-F1
#
_entry.id   AF-A0AA38CF99-F1
#
_cell.length_a   1.000
_cell.length_b   1.000
_cell.length_c   1.000
_cell.angle_alpha   90.00
_cell.angle_beta   90.00
_cell.angle_gamma   90.00
#
_symmetry.space_group_name_H-M   'P 1'
#
loop_
_entity.id
_entity.type
_entity.pdbx_description
1 polymer ?
#
loop_
_entity_poly.entity_id
_entity_poly.type
_entity_poly.pdbx_seq_one_letter_code
_entity_poly.pdbx_strand_id
1 'polypeptide(L)'
;DEREFTYEEGHEKGPEHWGELHQNWSACGKGQNQSPIDIVSKRVRIYFDLGRLRRIYHPANATLLNRGHDIMMKWPTGGGSIEIAGKRYRLNQCHWHTPAEHTVNGR
;
A
#
# COMPACT_ATOMS: atom_id res chain seq x y z
N ASP A 1 12.20 14.27 -3.88
CA ASP A 1 12.90 14.31 -2.59
C ASP A 1 11.87 14.77 -1.57
N GLU A 2 11.16 13.81 -1.00
CA GLU A 2 10.03 14.09 -0.10
C GLU A 2 10.57 14.26 1.31
N ARG A 3 10.86 15.52 1.68
CA ARG A 3 11.31 15.93 3.03
C ARG A 3 10.17 16.43 3.92
N GLU A 4 8.94 16.29 3.45
CA GLU A 4 7.75 16.83 4.10
C GLU A 4 7.27 15.92 5.23
N PHE A 5 7.60 14.62 5.20
CA PHE A 5 7.31 13.65 6.25
C PHE A 5 8.51 12.75 6.55
N THR A 6 8.48 12.05 7.68
CA THR A 6 9.43 11.00 8.07
C THR A 6 8.70 9.79 8.65
N TYR A 7 9.40 8.65 8.74
CA TYR A 7 8.96 7.45 9.45
C TYR A 7 9.53 7.34 10.88
N GLU A 8 10.35 8.31 11.30
CA GLU A 8 10.89 8.33 12.67
C GLU A 8 9.76 8.54 13.68
N GLU A 9 9.58 7.56 14.56
CA GLU A 9 8.59 7.61 15.65
C GLU A 9 8.94 8.72 16.66
N GLY A 10 7.94 9.50 17.07
CA GLY A 10 8.09 10.60 18.03
C GLY A 10 8.57 11.92 17.41
N HIS A 11 8.85 11.96 16.10
CA HIS A 11 9.23 13.18 15.41
C HIS A 11 8.00 14.02 15.05
N GLU A 12 8.10 15.35 15.05
CA GLU A 12 6.99 16.27 14.64
C GLU A 12 6.48 16.08 13.20
N LYS A 13 7.18 15.28 12.40
CA LYS A 13 6.83 14.89 11.02
C LYS A 13 6.68 13.37 10.88
N GLY A 14 6.65 12.66 11.99
CA GLY A 14 6.50 11.23 12.09
C GLY A 14 5.06 10.78 11.80
N PRO A 15 4.83 9.46 11.65
CA PRO A 15 3.54 8.89 11.27
C PRO A 15 2.36 9.35 12.13
N GLU A 16 2.57 9.55 13.43
CA GLU A 16 1.56 10.03 14.38
C GLU A 16 1.08 11.47 14.09
N HIS A 17 1.86 12.26 13.36
CA HIS A 17 1.58 13.67 13.04
C HIS A 17 1.27 13.93 11.55
N TRP A 18 1.32 12.94 10.67
CA TRP A 18 1.14 13.16 9.21
C TRP A 18 -0.16 13.88 8.85
N GLY A 19 -1.25 13.61 9.58
CA GLY A 19 -2.54 14.26 9.35
C GLY A 19 -2.58 15.76 9.67
N GLU A 20 -1.58 16.27 10.38
CA GLU A 20 -1.46 17.65 10.85
C GLU A 20 -0.55 18.49 9.95
N LEU A 21 0.32 17.83 9.17
CA LEU A 21 1.31 18.49 8.30
C LEU A 21 0.66 19.31 7.18
N HIS A 22 -0.40 18.77 6.57
CA HIS A 22 -1.16 19.45 5.52
C HIS A 22 -2.65 19.14 5.60
N GLN A 23 -3.49 20.11 5.23
CA GLN A 23 -4.94 19.95 5.26
C GLN A 23 -5.43 18.78 4.39
N ASN A 24 -4.80 18.55 3.23
CA ASN A 24 -5.10 17.44 2.33
C ASN A 24 -4.61 16.08 2.83
N TRP A 25 -3.82 16.01 3.91
CA TRP A 25 -3.36 14.78 4.55
C TRP A 25 -4.16 14.41 5.79
N SER A 26 -5.18 15.20 6.15
CA SER A 26 -6.01 15.01 7.35
C SER A 26 -6.60 13.60 7.51
N ALA A 27 -6.78 12.86 6.41
CA ALA A 27 -7.22 11.47 6.44
C ALA A 27 -6.23 10.53 7.18
N CYS A 28 -4.93 10.82 7.18
CA CYS A 28 -3.91 10.04 7.90
C CYS A 28 -4.18 10.03 9.42
N GLY A 29 -4.62 11.15 9.99
CA GLY A 29 -4.91 11.25 11.43
C GLY A 29 -6.38 11.04 11.81
N LYS A 30 -7.33 11.37 10.92
CA LYS A 30 -8.78 11.35 11.22
C LYS A 30 -9.55 10.21 10.56
N GLY A 31 -8.91 9.48 9.64
CA GLY A 31 -9.55 8.38 8.92
C GLY A 31 -9.83 7.19 9.83
N GLN A 32 -10.97 6.54 9.63
CA GLN A 32 -11.38 5.36 10.43
C GLN A 32 -11.07 4.02 9.75
N ASN A 33 -10.62 4.05 8.50
CA ASN A 33 -10.28 2.88 7.68
C ASN A 33 -8.85 3.01 7.14
N GLN A 34 -7.88 3.25 8.03
CA GLN A 34 -6.46 3.32 7.67
C GLN A 34 -5.85 1.93 7.49
N SER A 35 -4.68 1.91 6.84
CA SER A 35 -3.77 0.76 6.77
C SER A 35 -2.39 1.21 7.27
N PRO A 36 -1.51 0.30 7.72
CA PRO A 36 -1.69 -1.15 7.83
C PRO A 36 -2.64 -1.59 8.96
N ILE A 37 -2.95 -2.89 8.99
CA ILE A 37 -3.66 -3.55 10.10
C ILE A 37 -3.02 -4.90 10.45
N ASP A 38 -3.30 -5.39 11.66
CA ASP A 38 -3.05 -6.80 12.01
C ASP A 38 -4.16 -7.71 11.45
N ILE A 39 -3.73 -8.68 10.65
CA ILE A 39 -4.58 -9.72 10.07
C ILE A 39 -4.67 -10.89 11.05
N VAL A 40 -5.58 -10.76 12.02
CA VAL A 40 -5.84 -11.78 13.04
C VAL A 40 -6.66 -12.93 12.45
N SER A 41 -6.07 -14.10 12.25
CA SER A 41 -6.72 -15.27 11.63
C SER A 41 -7.96 -15.75 12.40
N LYS A 42 -8.08 -15.46 13.70
CA LYS A 42 -9.26 -15.80 14.51
C LYS A 42 -10.50 -14.93 14.22
N ARG A 43 -10.33 -13.74 13.63
CA ARG A 43 -11.42 -12.79 13.39
C ARG A 43 -11.80 -12.64 11.91
N VAL A 44 -11.06 -13.31 11.01
CA VAL A 44 -11.38 -13.26 9.58
C VAL A 44 -12.68 -13.99 9.30
N ARG A 45 -13.44 -13.48 8.34
CA ARG A 45 -14.60 -14.19 7.78
C ARG A 45 -14.17 -14.86 6.48
N ILE A 46 -14.43 -16.16 6.36
CA ILE A 46 -14.10 -16.92 5.16
C ILE A 46 -15.25 -16.77 4.16
N TYR A 47 -14.92 -16.30 2.96
CA TYR A 47 -15.84 -16.19 1.84
C TYR A 47 -15.35 -17.07 0.70
N PHE A 48 -15.89 -18.29 0.59
CA PHE A 48 -15.48 -19.25 -0.43
C PHE A 48 -15.82 -18.76 -1.86
N ASP A 49 -16.87 -17.96 -1.99
CA ASP A 49 -17.34 -17.44 -3.28
C ASP A 49 -16.42 -16.38 -3.91
N LEU A 50 -15.40 -15.90 -3.17
CA LEU A 50 -14.38 -15.02 -3.74
C LEU A 50 -13.53 -15.71 -4.81
N GLY A 51 -13.41 -17.04 -4.73
CA GLY A 51 -12.59 -17.83 -5.65
C GLY A 51 -11.10 -17.48 -5.60
N ARG A 52 -10.35 -17.88 -6.63
CA ARG A 52 -8.93 -17.55 -6.77
C ARG A 52 -8.78 -16.17 -7.40
N LEU A 53 -7.89 -15.34 -6.87
CA LEU A 53 -7.56 -14.05 -7.48
C LEU A 53 -7.05 -14.23 -8.92
N ARG A 54 -7.83 -13.71 -9.87
CA ARG A 54 -7.51 -13.74 -11.30
C ARG A 54 -6.47 -12.67 -11.62
N ARG A 55 -5.26 -13.12 -11.98
CA ARG A 55 -4.12 -12.27 -12.34
C ARG A 55 -3.78 -12.50 -13.80
N ILE A 56 -3.65 -11.42 -14.55
CA ILE A 56 -3.31 -11.42 -15.98
C ILE A 56 -2.11 -10.49 -16.12
N TYR A 57 -0.94 -10.95 -15.69
CA TYR A 57 0.32 -10.22 -15.80
C TYR A 57 1.11 -10.74 -16.99
N HIS A 58 1.93 -9.87 -17.56
CA HIS A 58 2.84 -10.19 -18.65
C HIS A 58 4.13 -9.40 -18.49
N PRO A 59 5.26 -9.88 -19.06
CA PRO A 59 6.46 -9.06 -19.17
C PRO A 59 6.14 -7.70 -19.80
N ALA A 60 6.72 -6.64 -19.25
CA ALA A 60 6.53 -5.28 -19.71
C ALA A 60 7.71 -4.41 -19.28
N ASN A 61 8.01 -3.38 -20.07
CA ASN A 61 9.02 -2.39 -19.72
C ASN A 61 8.64 -1.70 -18.42
N ALA A 62 9.63 -1.59 -17.53
CA ALA A 62 9.45 -1.01 -16.20
C ALA A 62 10.63 -0.11 -15.84
N THR A 63 10.38 0.84 -14.94
CA THR A 63 11.39 1.74 -14.40
C THR A 63 11.45 1.55 -12.88
N LEU A 64 12.65 1.28 -12.38
CA LEU A 64 12.93 1.25 -10.95
C LEU A 64 13.28 2.67 -10.49
N LEU A 65 12.63 3.12 -9.42
CA LEU A 65 12.74 4.47 -8.87
C LEU A 65 13.01 4.39 -7.37
N ASN A 66 13.98 5.16 -6.89
CA ASN A 66 14.09 5.49 -5.48
C ASN A 66 13.36 6.83 -5.26
N ARG A 67 12.29 6.83 -4.46
CA ARG A 67 11.49 8.03 -4.21
C ARG A 67 11.90 8.80 -2.95
N GLY A 68 12.91 8.29 -2.23
CA GLY A 68 13.37 8.81 -0.95
C GLY A 68 12.78 8.04 0.23
N HIS A 69 11.50 7.67 0.16
CA HIS A 69 10.78 6.94 1.21
C HIS A 69 10.54 5.46 0.89
N ASP A 70 10.68 5.06 -0.38
CA ASP A 70 10.60 3.66 -0.81
C ASP A 70 11.39 3.42 -2.10
N ILE A 71 11.50 2.14 -2.44
CA ILE A 71 11.83 1.72 -3.80
C ILE A 71 10.51 1.38 -4.50
N MET A 72 10.31 1.89 -5.71
CA MET A 72 9.14 1.66 -6.53
C MET A 72 9.54 1.12 -7.90
N MET A 73 8.83 0.09 -8.37
CA MET A 73 8.83 -0.32 -9.77
C MET A 73 7.57 0.21 -10.44
N LYS A 74 7.72 0.94 -11.55
CA LYS A 74 6.61 1.52 -12.31
C LYS A 74 6.55 0.93 -13.72
N TRP A 75 5.35 0.57 -14.18
CA TRP A 75 5.07 0.16 -15.57
C TRP A 75 4.30 1.25 -16.32
N PRO A 76 4.95 2.11 -17.12
CA PRO A 76 4.30 3.26 -17.77
C PRO A 76 3.13 2.89 -18.68
N THR A 77 3.26 1.77 -19.40
CA THR A 77 2.22 1.24 -20.31
C THR A 77 1.34 0.16 -19.63
N GLY A 78 1.63 -0.20 -18.38
CA GLY A 78 0.95 -1.23 -17.59
C GLY A 78 1.65 -2.61 -17.65
N GLY A 79 1.68 -3.30 -16.51
CA GLY A 79 2.25 -4.65 -16.35
C GLY A 79 1.20 -5.79 -16.42
N GLY A 80 0.05 -5.52 -17.03
CA GLY A 80 -1.12 -6.38 -16.99
C GLY A 80 -2.19 -5.90 -16.02
N SER A 81 -2.96 -6.82 -15.43
CA SER A 81 -4.11 -6.48 -14.58
C SER A 81 -4.52 -7.58 -13.61
N ILE A 82 -5.32 -7.20 -12.60
CA ILE A 82 -6.12 -8.13 -11.78
C ILE A 82 -7.61 -7.90 -12.06
N GLU A 83 -8.43 -8.91 -11.79
CA GLU A 83 -9.88 -8.81 -11.89
C GLU A 83 -10.54 -9.12 -10.54
N ILE A 84 -11.39 -8.21 -10.08
CA ILE A 84 -12.11 -8.31 -8.81
C ILE A 84 -13.57 -7.96 -9.10
N ALA A 85 -14.50 -8.88 -8.79
CA ALA A 85 -15.94 -8.70 -9.01
C ALA A 85 -16.30 -8.19 -10.42
N GLY A 86 -15.68 -8.76 -11.46
CA GLY A 86 -15.89 -8.39 -12.87
C GLY A 86 -15.23 -7.08 -13.30
N LYS A 87 -14.60 -6.33 -12.37
CA LYS A 87 -13.87 -5.10 -12.67
C LYS A 87 -12.38 -5.38 -12.85
N ARG A 88 -11.81 -4.83 -13.93
CA ARG A 88 -10.38 -4.92 -14.25
C ARG A 88 -9.60 -3.74 -13.66
N TYR A 89 -8.51 -4.04 -12.96
CA TYR A 89 -7.60 -3.07 -12.37
C TYR A 89 -6.21 -3.25 -12.98
N ARG A 90 -5.65 -2.18 -13.57
CA ARG A 90 -4.34 -2.21 -14.23
C ARG A 90 -3.21 -2.20 -13.21
N LEU A 91 -2.18 -3.02 -13.42
CA LEU A 91 -0.93 -2.96 -12.65
C LEU A 91 -0.11 -1.75 -13.12
N ASN A 92 -0.07 -0.70 -12.29
CA ASN A 92 0.67 0.53 -12.57
C ASN A 92 2.06 0.55 -11.91
N GLN A 93 2.15 0.07 -10.67
CA GLN A 93 3.38 0.06 -9.86
C GLN A 93 3.33 -1.00 -8.77
N CYS A 94 4.50 -1.35 -8.24
CA CYS A 94 4.65 -1.95 -6.90
C CYS A 94 5.77 -1.22 -6.16
N HIS A 95 5.78 -1.31 -4.84
CA HIS A 95 6.83 -0.75 -3.98
C HIS A 95 7.10 -1.68 -2.80
N TRP A 96 8.20 -1.44 -2.10
CA TRP A 96 8.65 -2.28 -1.00
C TRP A 96 8.78 -1.46 0.28
N HIS A 97 8.43 -2.11 1.38
CA HIS A 97 8.63 -1.65 2.75
C HIS A 97 9.50 -2.65 3.51
N THR A 98 10.38 -2.14 4.37
CA THR A 98 11.13 -2.95 5.32
C THR A 98 11.24 -2.19 6.65
N PRO A 99 10.72 -2.72 7.77
CA PRO A 99 10.00 -4.00 7.90
C PRO A 99 8.63 -4.01 7.19
N ALA A 100 7.92 -5.14 7.25
CA ALA A 100 6.55 -5.20 6.75
C ALA A 100 5.63 -4.30 7.59
N GLU A 101 4.70 -3.61 6.93
CA GLU A 101 3.72 -2.76 7.61
C GLU A 101 2.55 -3.57 8.19
N HIS A 102 1.97 -4.48 7.40
CA HIS A 102 0.93 -5.38 7.87
C HIS A 102 1.54 -6.52 8.69
N THR A 103 0.82 -6.94 9.72
CA THR A 103 1.16 -8.12 10.52
C THR A 103 0.11 -9.23 10.35
N VAL A 104 0.50 -10.47 10.62
CA VAL A 104 -0.35 -11.65 10.65
C VAL A 104 -0.28 -12.28 12.03
N ASN A 105 -1.35 -12.12 12.80
CA ASN A 105 -1.40 -12.53 14.21
C ASN A 105 -0.29 -11.85 15.04
N GLY A 106 -0.10 -10.55 14.83
CA GLY A 106 0.87 -9.72 15.53
C GLY A 106 2.33 -9.94 15.15
N ARG A 107 2.60 -10.54 13.97
CA ARG A 107 3.95 -10.77 13.44
C ARG A 107 4.11 -10.29 12.01
#